data_AF-A0AAC9IS64-F1
#
_entry.id   AF-A0AAC9IS64-F1
#
_cell.length_a   1.000
_cell.length_b   1.000
_cell.length_c   1.000
_cell.angle_alpha   90.00
_cell.angle_beta   90.00
_cell.angle_gamma   90.00
#
_symmetry.space_group_name_H-M   'P 1'
#
loop_
_entity.id
_entity.type
_entity.pdbx_description
1 polymer ?
#
loop_
_entity_poly.entity_id
_entity_poly.type
_entity_poly.pdbx_seq_one_letter_code
_entity_poly.pdbx_strand_id
1 'polypeptide(L)'
;MVNLNFRYVGFLINDTYYDFPIPIESLISEIGQPEVVSLKVNTIYIWHEVGLRAFAKEEGKIEAIEVPFKKVEHKYAPQSTFRGTITISDEYDPMTYYEINKEDRVKLWPEDTNGAFAFCDVCVWYGMKDGKLESLSIRGYNEEESIDILHIDPEFAYLEDIWTNWKGTILEFVDKQNKYYNIKPGITQEELDTVISSSEELVLPAELINFYKGGNVYWNAVTSVFGFNVNGWIYDLLPFEKIVEEWEDVNGVIDEEEEVKEELIAKFDKKLKCDGYVNKRWIPIAEGRNGDYLLYDTDPSESGYYGQIIELQNESWQRNVVANSLKELIESEILYTKTNSEEKFDFILENGEF
;
A
#
# COMPACT_ATOMS: atom_id res chain seq x y z
N MET A 1 -38.09 13.07 -6.87
CA MET A 1 -37.45 11.92 -6.19
C MET A 1 -36.08 11.82 -6.81
N VAL A 2 -35.00 11.84 -6.02
CA VAL A 2 -33.64 11.87 -6.57
C VAL A 2 -33.28 10.51 -7.16
N ASN A 3 -32.81 10.49 -8.40
CA ASN A 3 -32.22 9.31 -9.03
C ASN A 3 -30.73 9.57 -9.25
N LEU A 4 -29.89 8.69 -8.73
CA LEU A 4 -28.45 8.67 -8.97
C LEU A 4 -28.16 7.50 -9.91
N ASN A 5 -27.49 7.75 -11.02
CA ASN A 5 -27.19 6.71 -12.00
C ASN A 5 -25.72 6.76 -12.42
N PHE A 6 -25.07 5.60 -12.42
CA PHE A 6 -23.69 5.45 -12.85
C PHE A 6 -23.65 4.67 -14.15
N ARG A 7 -23.05 5.25 -15.19
CA ARG A 7 -22.80 4.60 -16.47
C ARG A 7 -21.32 4.66 -16.78
N TYR A 8 -20.83 3.79 -17.65
CA TYR A 8 -19.44 3.88 -18.14
C TYR A 8 -19.08 5.24 -18.74
N VAL A 9 -20.07 6.01 -19.18
CA VAL A 9 -19.91 7.36 -19.75
C VAL A 9 -20.06 8.49 -18.73
N GLY A 10 -20.26 8.19 -17.44
CA GLY A 10 -20.28 9.19 -16.37
C GLY A 10 -21.40 9.01 -15.34
N PHE A 11 -21.57 10.04 -14.52
CA PHE A 11 -22.51 10.09 -13.40
C PHE A 11 -23.69 11.01 -13.68
N LEU A 12 -24.90 10.58 -13.33
CA LEU A 12 -26.13 11.33 -13.54
C LEU A 12 -26.90 11.55 -12.24
N ILE A 13 -27.52 12.73 -12.12
CA ILE A 13 -28.55 13.04 -11.14
C ILE A 13 -29.81 13.44 -11.91
N ASN A 14 -30.91 12.70 -11.71
CA ASN A 14 -32.18 12.90 -12.43
C ASN A 14 -32.01 13.04 -13.96
N ASP A 15 -31.23 12.14 -14.58
CA ASP A 15 -30.91 12.13 -16.02
C ASP A 15 -30.01 13.27 -16.55
N THR A 16 -29.48 14.13 -15.68
CA THR A 16 -28.48 15.16 -16.02
C THR A 16 -27.08 14.68 -15.66
N TYR A 17 -26.11 14.80 -16.58
CA TYR A 17 -24.70 14.45 -16.34
C TYR A 17 -23.98 15.48 -15.46
N TYR A 18 -23.08 14.98 -14.62
CA TYR A 18 -22.28 15.79 -13.71
C TYR A 18 -20.83 15.33 -13.64
N ASP A 19 -19.93 16.31 -13.74
CA ASP A 19 -18.50 16.15 -13.52
C ASP A 19 -18.12 16.88 -12.22
N PHE A 20 -17.11 16.39 -11.51
CA PHE A 20 -16.60 17.06 -10.32
C PHE A 20 -15.51 18.09 -10.68
N PRO A 21 -15.44 19.23 -9.99
CA PRO A 21 -16.35 19.67 -8.92
C PRO A 21 -17.71 20.14 -9.45
N ILE A 22 -18.78 19.75 -8.77
CA ILE A 22 -20.16 20.12 -9.15
C ILE A 22 -20.49 21.50 -8.56
N PRO A 23 -20.95 22.48 -9.36
CA PRO A 23 -21.45 23.74 -8.82
C PRO A 23 -22.69 23.51 -7.95
N ILE A 24 -22.71 24.04 -6.73
CA ILE A 24 -23.83 23.84 -5.78
C ILE A 24 -25.19 24.24 -6.36
N GLU A 25 -25.24 25.27 -7.20
CA GLU A 25 -26.45 25.73 -7.86
C GLU A 25 -27.11 24.62 -8.69
N SER A 26 -26.29 23.73 -9.26
CA SER A 26 -26.76 22.60 -10.05
C SER A 26 -27.37 21.50 -9.18
N LEU A 27 -26.82 21.26 -7.98
CA LEU A 27 -27.45 20.34 -7.03
C LEU A 27 -28.72 20.95 -6.42
N ILE A 28 -28.74 22.26 -6.20
CA ILE A 28 -29.92 22.97 -5.73
C ILE A 28 -31.08 22.84 -6.73
N SER A 29 -30.82 22.91 -8.03
CA SER A 29 -31.87 22.73 -9.05
C SER A 29 -32.44 21.32 -9.07
N GLU A 30 -31.63 20.30 -8.79
CA GLU A 30 -32.04 18.89 -8.85
C GLU A 30 -32.65 18.35 -7.55
N ILE A 31 -32.12 18.80 -6.41
CA ILE A 31 -32.39 18.20 -5.09
C ILE A 31 -33.15 19.18 -4.18
N GLY A 32 -33.04 20.49 -4.43
CA GLY A 32 -33.62 21.56 -3.63
C GLY A 32 -32.61 22.24 -2.70
N GLN A 33 -33.10 23.08 -1.79
CA GLN A 33 -32.24 23.86 -0.88
C GLN A 33 -31.66 22.98 0.24
N PRO A 34 -30.33 22.97 0.45
CA PRO A 34 -29.70 22.27 1.57
C PRO A 34 -29.64 23.14 2.84
N GLU A 35 -29.43 22.50 3.98
CA GLU A 35 -28.76 23.15 5.11
C GLU A 35 -27.27 23.31 4.79
N VAL A 36 -26.70 24.48 5.07
CA VAL A 36 -25.29 24.78 4.81
C VAL A 36 -24.55 24.94 6.14
N VAL A 37 -23.46 24.19 6.29
CA VAL A 37 -22.59 24.23 7.47
C VAL A 37 -21.16 24.54 7.05
N SER A 38 -20.70 25.76 7.33
CA SER A 38 -19.31 26.17 7.08
C SER A 38 -18.41 25.78 8.24
N LEU A 39 -17.36 25.01 7.97
CA LEU A 39 -16.30 24.64 8.91
C LEU A 39 -14.98 25.32 8.50
N LYS A 40 -13.95 25.17 9.34
CA LYS A 40 -12.62 25.76 9.07
C LYS A 40 -11.95 25.18 7.82
N VAL A 41 -12.26 23.92 7.49
CA VAL A 41 -11.54 23.13 6.46
C VAL A 41 -12.40 22.79 5.25
N ASN A 42 -13.73 22.91 5.35
CA ASN A 42 -14.68 22.63 4.29
C ASN A 42 -16.07 23.21 4.60
N THR A 43 -16.95 23.20 3.61
CA THR A 43 -18.39 23.45 3.72
C THR A 43 -19.15 22.15 3.48
N ILE A 44 -20.18 21.89 4.30
CA ILE A 44 -21.07 20.74 4.17
C ILE A 44 -22.46 21.22 3.75
N TYR A 45 -23.03 20.58 2.73
CA TYR A 45 -24.40 20.81 2.26
C TYR A 45 -25.24 19.57 2.58
N ILE A 46 -26.36 19.73 3.29
CA ILE A 46 -27.14 18.61 3.83
C ILE A 46 -28.59 18.68 3.35
N TRP A 47 -29.06 17.62 2.69
CA TRP A 47 -30.46 17.45 2.30
C TRP A 47 -31.12 16.42 3.23
N HIS A 48 -31.60 16.88 4.39
CA HIS A 48 -32.09 16.02 5.47
C HIS A 48 -33.19 15.03 5.06
N GLU A 49 -34.18 15.49 4.28
CA GLU A 49 -35.33 14.68 3.88
C GLU A 49 -35.04 13.72 2.72
N VAL A 50 -34.01 14.04 1.92
CA VAL A 50 -33.53 13.18 0.84
C VAL A 50 -32.59 12.12 1.38
N GLY A 51 -31.85 12.44 2.45
CA GLY A 51 -30.85 11.55 3.03
C GLY A 51 -29.52 11.61 2.28
N LEU A 52 -29.06 12.82 1.93
CA LEU A 52 -27.84 13.10 1.18
C LEU A 52 -27.03 14.21 1.86
N ARG A 53 -25.71 14.17 1.72
CA ARG A 53 -24.86 15.32 2.00
C ARG A 53 -23.72 15.45 1.00
N ALA A 54 -23.18 16.64 0.86
CA ALA A 54 -22.07 16.93 -0.03
C ALA A 54 -21.02 17.82 0.64
N PHE A 55 -19.80 17.74 0.16
CA PHE A 55 -18.62 18.39 0.75
C PHE A 55 -17.90 19.25 -0.28
N ALA A 56 -17.42 20.40 0.15
CA ALA A 56 -16.66 21.33 -0.67
C ALA A 56 -15.51 21.96 0.12
N LYS A 57 -14.25 21.85 -0.36
CA LYS A 57 -13.14 22.64 0.19
C LYS A 57 -13.23 24.12 -0.20
N GLU A 58 -13.59 24.38 -1.46
CA GLU A 58 -13.87 25.73 -1.96
C GLU A 58 -15.39 25.96 -2.00
N GLU A 59 -15.86 27.07 -1.42
CA GLU A 59 -17.30 27.35 -1.32
C GLU A 59 -17.99 27.27 -2.69
N GLY A 60 -19.10 26.53 -2.75
CA GLY A 60 -19.89 26.33 -3.96
C GLY A 60 -19.36 25.28 -4.93
N LYS A 61 -18.17 24.72 -4.71
CA LYS A 61 -17.57 23.67 -5.56
C LYS A 61 -17.59 22.33 -4.84
N ILE A 62 -18.62 21.53 -5.11
CA ILE A 62 -18.80 20.21 -4.49
C ILE A 62 -17.76 19.23 -5.04
N GLU A 63 -16.95 18.64 -4.15
CA GLU A 63 -15.92 17.67 -4.49
C GLU A 63 -16.32 16.23 -4.17
N ALA A 64 -17.30 16.04 -3.29
CA ALA A 64 -17.82 14.73 -2.93
C ALA A 64 -19.28 14.78 -2.51
N ILE A 65 -20.01 13.70 -2.79
CA ILE A 65 -21.38 13.44 -2.34
C ILE A 65 -21.38 12.14 -1.54
N GLU A 66 -22.02 12.13 -0.38
CA GLU A 66 -22.17 10.94 0.45
C GLU A 66 -23.64 10.55 0.58
N VAL A 67 -23.89 9.25 0.34
CA VAL A 67 -25.21 8.62 0.38
C VAL A 67 -25.27 7.62 1.54
N PRO A 68 -25.78 8.01 2.73
CA PRO A 68 -25.92 7.08 3.85
C PRO A 68 -27.13 6.13 3.69
N PHE A 69 -26.86 4.83 3.81
CA PHE A 69 -27.86 3.75 3.88
C PHE A 69 -28.22 3.37 5.30
N LYS A 70 -27.36 3.72 6.26
CA LYS A 70 -27.60 3.55 7.69
C LYS A 70 -27.76 4.91 8.35
N LYS A 71 -28.70 5.03 9.28
CA LYS A 71 -28.85 6.24 10.09
C LYS A 71 -27.61 6.39 10.97
N VAL A 72 -26.87 7.47 10.78
CA VAL A 72 -25.71 7.81 11.61
C VAL A 72 -26.10 8.96 12.53
N GLU A 73 -25.82 8.83 13.82
CA GLU A 73 -26.13 9.88 14.80
C GLU A 73 -24.89 10.72 15.08
N HIS A 74 -24.65 11.71 14.23
CA HIS A 74 -23.69 12.78 14.51
C HIS A 74 -24.20 14.13 13.98
N LYS A 75 -23.58 15.21 14.44
CA LYS A 75 -24.07 16.59 14.25
C LYS A 75 -24.35 16.99 12.80
N TYR A 76 -23.68 16.39 11.82
CA TYR A 76 -23.76 16.73 10.40
C TYR A 76 -24.31 15.58 9.54
N ALA A 77 -25.02 14.64 10.16
CA ALA A 77 -25.71 13.57 9.44
C ALA A 77 -27.08 14.05 8.90
N PRO A 78 -27.51 13.58 7.71
CA PRO A 78 -28.90 13.74 7.28
C PRO A 78 -29.88 13.13 8.30
N GLN A 79 -31.09 13.67 8.41
CA GLN A 79 -32.08 13.18 9.37
C GLN A 79 -32.73 11.86 8.95
N SER A 80 -32.70 11.57 7.64
CA SER A 80 -33.17 10.33 7.04
C SER A 80 -32.04 9.61 6.30
N THR A 81 -32.19 8.29 6.13
CA THR A 81 -31.41 7.54 5.15
C THR A 81 -31.82 7.93 3.74
N PHE A 82 -30.98 7.63 2.75
CA PHE A 82 -31.29 7.96 1.36
C PHE A 82 -32.66 7.42 0.92
N ARG A 83 -33.50 8.30 0.38
CA ARG A 83 -34.87 7.98 -0.09
C ARG A 83 -35.00 7.98 -1.61
N GLY A 84 -33.91 8.25 -2.33
CA GLY A 84 -33.87 8.20 -3.78
C GLY A 84 -33.65 6.78 -4.31
N THR A 85 -33.30 6.71 -5.59
CA THR A 85 -32.90 5.47 -6.25
C THR A 85 -31.46 5.58 -6.70
N ILE A 86 -30.74 4.46 -6.65
CA ILE A 86 -29.39 4.36 -7.21
C ILE A 86 -29.38 3.17 -8.15
N THR A 87 -28.88 3.40 -9.36
CA THR A 87 -28.66 2.35 -10.37
C THR A 87 -27.24 2.45 -10.90
N ILE A 88 -26.65 1.30 -11.19
CA ILE A 88 -25.36 1.17 -11.84
C ILE A 88 -25.55 0.39 -13.13
N SER A 89 -25.00 0.92 -14.22
CA SER A 89 -25.18 0.41 -15.58
C SER A 89 -26.65 0.21 -15.96
N ASP A 90 -27.52 1.12 -15.50
CA ASP A 90 -28.98 1.12 -15.72
C ASP A 90 -29.76 -0.10 -15.17
N GLU A 91 -29.09 -1.09 -14.61
CA GLU A 91 -29.69 -2.40 -14.30
C GLU A 91 -29.53 -2.83 -12.85
N TYR A 92 -28.41 -2.49 -12.22
CA TYR A 92 -28.04 -3.05 -10.92
C TYR A 92 -28.23 -2.04 -9.80
N ASP A 93 -28.75 -2.49 -8.65
CA ASP A 93 -28.56 -1.73 -7.41
C ASP A 93 -27.08 -1.81 -6.98
N PRO A 94 -26.61 -0.87 -6.12
CA PRO A 94 -25.20 -0.83 -5.73
C PRO A 94 -24.67 -2.13 -5.14
N MET A 95 -25.44 -2.83 -4.30
CA MET A 95 -24.94 -4.05 -3.66
C MET A 95 -24.83 -5.21 -4.63
N THR A 96 -25.82 -5.38 -5.51
CA THR A 96 -25.73 -6.41 -6.56
C THR A 96 -24.53 -6.15 -7.47
N TYR A 97 -24.31 -4.90 -7.91
CA TYR A 97 -23.15 -4.56 -8.75
C TYR A 97 -21.82 -4.82 -8.03
N TYR A 98 -21.75 -4.49 -6.75
CA TYR A 98 -20.58 -4.74 -5.91
C TYR A 98 -20.21 -6.22 -5.86
N GLU A 99 -21.18 -7.11 -5.64
CA GLU A 99 -20.94 -8.54 -5.49
C GLU A 99 -20.52 -9.24 -6.79
N ILE A 100 -21.06 -8.85 -7.95
CA ILE A 100 -20.81 -9.55 -9.22
C ILE A 100 -19.60 -9.02 -9.99
N ASN A 101 -19.17 -7.78 -9.76
CA ASN A 101 -18.06 -7.14 -10.48
C ASN A 101 -16.81 -6.99 -9.60
N LYS A 102 -16.46 -8.01 -8.79
CA LYS A 102 -15.29 -7.94 -7.90
C LYS A 102 -14.00 -7.54 -8.62
N GLU A 103 -13.79 -8.08 -9.82
CA GLU A 103 -12.56 -7.86 -10.59
C GLU A 103 -12.37 -6.42 -11.09
N ASP A 104 -13.46 -5.66 -11.20
CA ASP A 104 -13.48 -4.28 -11.70
C ASP A 104 -13.31 -3.25 -10.56
N ARG A 105 -13.21 -3.72 -9.31
CA ARG A 105 -12.97 -2.84 -8.16
C ARG A 105 -11.56 -2.28 -8.23
N VAL A 106 -11.46 -0.97 -7.99
CA VAL A 106 -10.20 -0.26 -7.85
C VAL A 106 -10.02 0.16 -6.40
N LYS A 107 -8.80 0.01 -5.88
CA LYS A 107 -8.41 0.61 -4.60
C LYS A 107 -8.23 2.11 -4.84
N LEU A 108 -8.87 2.95 -4.02
CA LEU A 108 -8.68 4.40 -4.11
C LEU A 108 -7.49 4.92 -3.29
N TRP A 109 -6.95 4.06 -2.43
CA TRP A 109 -5.72 4.23 -1.65
C TRP A 109 -5.22 2.84 -1.24
N PRO A 110 -3.95 2.66 -0.83
CA PRO A 110 -3.34 1.34 -0.61
C PRO A 110 -4.08 0.46 0.41
N GLU A 111 -4.55 1.07 1.50
CA GLU A 111 -5.27 0.42 2.60
C GLU A 111 -6.78 0.36 2.37
N ASP A 112 -7.25 0.64 1.15
CA ASP A 112 -8.65 0.53 0.81
C ASP A 112 -9.09 -0.94 0.86
N THR A 113 -9.95 -1.24 1.81
CA THR A 113 -10.48 -2.59 2.09
C THR A 113 -11.83 -2.83 1.46
N ASN A 114 -12.48 -1.79 0.92
CA ASN A 114 -13.82 -1.89 0.36
C ASN A 114 -13.86 -1.59 -1.14
N GLY A 115 -12.90 -0.80 -1.63
CA GLY A 115 -12.77 -0.47 -3.04
C GLY A 115 -13.83 0.49 -3.56
N ALA A 116 -13.60 0.88 -4.81
CA ALA A 116 -14.52 1.69 -5.57
C ALA A 116 -14.70 1.13 -6.98
N PHE A 117 -15.70 1.67 -7.68
CA PHE A 117 -15.82 1.54 -9.11
C PHE A 117 -15.62 2.90 -9.77
N ALA A 118 -14.88 2.92 -10.86
CA ALA A 118 -14.67 4.08 -11.70
C ALA A 118 -15.63 4.07 -12.89
N PHE A 119 -16.21 5.23 -13.18
CA PHE A 119 -17.19 5.49 -14.22
C PHE A 119 -16.79 6.78 -14.93
N CYS A 120 -15.95 6.66 -15.96
CA CYS A 120 -15.30 7.80 -16.62
C CYS A 120 -14.45 8.60 -15.61
N ASP A 121 -14.87 9.81 -15.29
CA ASP A 121 -14.21 10.78 -14.41
C ASP A 121 -14.84 10.85 -13.00
N VAL A 122 -15.65 9.85 -12.64
CA VAL A 122 -16.30 9.73 -11.33
C VAL A 122 -16.03 8.36 -10.74
N CYS A 123 -15.79 8.28 -9.44
CA CYS A 123 -15.77 7.01 -8.73
C CYS A 123 -16.80 6.97 -7.61
N VAL A 124 -17.22 5.76 -7.27
CA VAL A 124 -18.10 5.45 -6.16
C VAL A 124 -17.43 4.44 -5.24
N TRP A 125 -17.04 4.90 -4.05
CA TRP A 125 -16.45 4.09 -3.00
C TRP A 125 -17.51 3.54 -2.06
N TYR A 126 -17.34 2.29 -1.64
CA TYR A 126 -18.31 1.55 -0.83
C TYR A 126 -17.93 1.60 0.65
N GLY A 127 -18.76 2.23 1.47
CA GLY A 127 -18.64 2.19 2.92
C GLY A 127 -19.22 0.91 3.48
N MET A 128 -18.44 -0.19 3.46
CA MET A 128 -18.86 -1.49 3.99
C MET A 128 -18.48 -1.65 5.45
N LYS A 129 -19.37 -2.28 6.23
CA LYS A 129 -19.10 -2.72 7.60
C LYS A 129 -19.84 -4.02 7.90
N ASP A 130 -19.13 -5.02 8.41
CA ASP A 130 -19.70 -6.34 8.73
C ASP A 130 -20.50 -6.95 7.55
N GLY A 131 -19.98 -6.79 6.32
CA GLY A 131 -20.62 -7.27 5.09
C GLY A 131 -21.85 -6.47 4.64
N LYS A 132 -22.12 -5.30 5.22
CA LYS A 132 -23.28 -4.45 4.89
C LYS A 132 -22.85 -3.08 4.38
N LEU A 133 -23.56 -2.59 3.36
CA LEU A 133 -23.41 -1.23 2.86
C LEU A 133 -23.97 -0.23 3.86
N GLU A 134 -23.10 0.60 4.42
CA GLU A 134 -23.49 1.70 5.31
C GLU A 134 -23.57 3.04 4.57
N SER A 135 -22.72 3.26 3.57
CA SER A 135 -22.73 4.47 2.75
C SER A 135 -22.09 4.27 1.37
N LEU A 136 -22.39 5.16 0.43
CA LEU A 136 -21.58 5.37 -0.79
C LEU A 136 -20.95 6.75 -0.75
N SER A 137 -19.70 6.86 -1.18
CA SER A 137 -18.99 8.13 -1.36
C SER A 137 -18.68 8.32 -2.84
N ILE A 138 -19.22 9.37 -3.43
CA ILE A 138 -19.16 9.69 -4.86
C ILE A 138 -18.26 10.91 -5.03
N ARG A 139 -17.25 10.83 -5.88
CA ARG A 139 -16.29 11.92 -6.06
C ARG A 139 -15.67 11.88 -7.45
N GLY A 140 -14.99 12.97 -7.83
CA GLY A 140 -14.17 12.98 -9.04
C GLY A 140 -13.11 11.89 -8.99
N TYR A 141 -12.91 11.24 -10.12
CA TYR A 141 -11.92 10.20 -10.33
C TYR A 141 -11.04 10.60 -11.50
N ASN A 142 -9.76 10.78 -11.21
CA ASN A 142 -8.74 10.71 -12.22
C ASN A 142 -8.11 9.33 -12.02
N GLU A 143 -8.03 8.54 -13.10
CA GLU A 143 -7.03 7.46 -13.15
C GLU A 143 -5.71 8.06 -12.67
N GLU A 144 -5.04 7.38 -11.74
CA GLU A 144 -3.75 7.85 -11.22
C GLU A 144 -2.91 8.29 -12.42
N GLU A 145 -2.46 9.56 -12.42
CA GLU A 145 -1.52 10.04 -13.42
C GLU A 145 -0.41 8.99 -13.51
N SER A 146 -0.07 8.56 -14.72
CA SER A 146 0.95 7.54 -14.92
C SER A 146 2.19 7.96 -14.12
N ILE A 147 2.45 7.25 -13.02
CA ILE A 147 3.55 7.60 -12.13
C ILE A 147 4.82 7.43 -12.95
N ASP A 148 5.58 8.51 -13.09
CA ASP A 148 6.85 8.51 -13.83
C ASP A 148 7.91 7.80 -12.99
N ILE A 149 7.89 6.46 -13.08
CA ILE A 149 8.81 5.58 -12.37
C ILE A 149 10.15 5.53 -13.08
N LEU A 150 11.21 5.36 -12.31
CA LEU A 150 12.55 5.13 -12.85
C LEU A 150 12.63 3.76 -13.54
N HIS A 151 13.36 3.70 -14.65
CA HIS A 151 13.61 2.45 -15.36
C HIS A 151 14.83 1.71 -14.80
N ILE A 152 14.74 0.38 -14.75
CA ILE A 152 15.86 -0.48 -14.40
C ILE A 152 16.99 -0.27 -15.41
N ASP A 153 18.20 -0.08 -14.90
CA ASP A 153 19.39 0.10 -15.73
C ASP A 153 19.70 -1.21 -16.47
N PRO A 154 20.18 -1.18 -17.73
CA PRO A 154 20.33 -2.38 -18.55
C PRO A 154 21.17 -3.51 -17.94
N GLU A 155 22.13 -3.19 -17.07
CA GLU A 155 22.97 -4.17 -16.37
C GLU A 155 22.20 -4.97 -15.31
N PHE A 156 21.09 -4.42 -14.80
CA PHE A 156 20.21 -5.02 -13.79
C PHE A 156 18.88 -5.51 -14.38
N ALA A 157 18.73 -5.60 -15.71
CA ALA A 157 17.48 -5.99 -16.37
C ALA A 157 16.88 -7.32 -15.86
N TYR A 158 17.72 -8.21 -15.30
CA TYR A 158 17.26 -9.46 -14.69
C TYR A 158 16.31 -9.26 -13.49
N LEU A 159 16.32 -8.08 -12.85
CA LEU A 159 15.44 -7.73 -11.75
C LEU A 159 13.97 -7.57 -12.20
N GLU A 160 13.72 -7.22 -13.47
CA GLU A 160 12.37 -7.19 -14.03
C GLU A 160 11.75 -8.60 -14.05
N ASP A 161 12.53 -9.59 -14.48
CA ASP A 161 12.12 -11.00 -14.50
C ASP A 161 11.86 -11.53 -13.09
N ILE A 162 12.71 -11.16 -12.13
CA ILE A 162 12.55 -11.55 -10.72
C ILE A 162 11.25 -10.98 -10.15
N TRP A 163 10.99 -9.68 -10.30
CA TRP A 163 9.75 -9.07 -9.83
C TRP A 163 8.52 -9.67 -10.50
N THR A 164 8.59 -9.92 -11.81
CA THR A 164 7.49 -10.51 -12.56
C THR A 164 7.17 -11.93 -12.06
N ASN A 165 8.19 -12.76 -11.87
CA ASN A 165 8.04 -14.12 -11.37
C ASN A 165 7.56 -14.16 -9.91
N TRP A 166 8.07 -13.25 -9.06
CA TRP A 166 7.67 -13.18 -7.66
C TRP A 166 6.21 -12.77 -7.50
N LYS A 167 5.79 -11.68 -8.18
CA LYS A 167 4.40 -11.23 -8.22
C LYS A 167 3.48 -12.31 -8.78
N GLY A 168 3.86 -12.90 -9.92
CA GLY A 168 3.09 -13.98 -10.55
C GLY A 168 2.88 -15.16 -9.63
N THR A 169 3.94 -15.58 -8.92
CA THR A 169 3.86 -16.69 -7.95
C THR A 169 2.94 -16.37 -6.77
N ILE A 170 2.97 -15.14 -6.23
CA ILE A 170 2.07 -14.74 -5.14
C ILE A 170 0.61 -14.74 -5.63
N LEU A 171 0.35 -14.23 -6.84
CA LEU A 171 -0.98 -14.15 -7.44
C LEU A 171 -1.61 -15.52 -7.74
N GLU A 172 -0.84 -16.60 -7.73
CA GLU A 172 -1.39 -17.97 -7.78
C GLU A 172 -2.16 -18.35 -6.50
N PHE A 173 -1.90 -17.66 -5.38
CA PHE A 173 -2.44 -17.99 -4.06
C PHE A 173 -3.18 -16.84 -3.38
N VAL A 174 -2.78 -15.60 -3.60
CA VAL A 174 -3.35 -14.42 -2.96
C VAL A 174 -3.87 -13.44 -4.01
N ASP A 175 -5.15 -13.09 -3.91
CA ASP A 175 -5.79 -12.14 -4.84
C ASP A 175 -5.18 -10.74 -4.74
N LYS A 176 -5.09 -10.04 -5.88
CA LYS A 176 -4.61 -8.63 -5.95
C LYS A 176 -5.41 -7.67 -5.05
N GLN A 177 -6.67 -8.00 -4.76
CA GLN A 177 -7.57 -7.22 -3.90
C GLN A 177 -7.32 -7.50 -2.42
N ASN A 178 -6.59 -8.56 -2.06
CA ASN A 178 -6.30 -8.87 -0.67
C ASN A 178 -5.67 -7.65 0.01
N LYS A 179 -6.11 -7.34 1.24
CA LYS A 179 -5.65 -6.15 1.95
C LYS A 179 -4.15 -6.16 2.27
N TYR A 180 -3.52 -7.33 2.27
CA TYR A 180 -2.08 -7.52 2.47
C TYR A 180 -1.30 -7.65 1.15
N TYR A 181 -1.98 -7.63 0.00
CA TYR A 181 -1.33 -7.46 -1.31
C TYR A 181 -0.97 -5.98 -1.49
N ASN A 182 0.18 -5.59 -0.93
CA ASN A 182 0.65 -4.23 -0.69
C ASN A 182 1.69 -3.75 -1.72
N ILE A 183 1.58 -4.18 -2.97
CA ILE A 183 2.51 -3.76 -4.02
C ILE A 183 2.38 -2.25 -4.30
N LYS A 184 3.51 -1.60 -4.55
CA LYS A 184 3.63 -0.23 -5.06
C LYS A 184 4.39 -0.30 -6.40
N PRO A 185 4.13 0.62 -7.35
CA PRO A 185 4.99 0.77 -8.53
C PRO A 185 6.46 0.96 -8.16
N GLY A 186 7.33 0.88 -9.16
CA GLY A 186 8.74 1.23 -8.98
C GLY A 186 8.91 2.66 -8.45
N ILE A 187 10.07 2.94 -7.84
CA ILE A 187 10.32 4.26 -7.26
C ILE A 187 10.42 5.37 -8.32
N THR A 188 10.03 6.57 -7.95
CA THR A 188 10.20 7.79 -8.76
C THR A 188 11.56 8.44 -8.52
N GLN A 189 11.91 9.42 -9.36
CA GLN A 189 13.11 10.24 -9.11
C GLN A 189 13.00 11.04 -7.79
N GLU A 190 11.81 11.55 -7.46
CA GLU A 190 11.58 12.30 -6.22
C GLU A 190 11.79 11.43 -4.97
N GLU A 191 11.30 10.19 -4.99
CA GLU A 191 11.52 9.24 -3.91
C GLU A 191 13.00 8.87 -3.76
N LEU A 192 13.69 8.64 -4.88
CA LEU A 192 15.13 8.38 -4.88
C LEU A 192 15.92 9.55 -4.27
N ASP A 193 15.64 10.77 -4.73
CA ASP A 193 16.31 11.98 -4.25
C ASP A 193 16.05 12.22 -2.77
N THR A 194 14.82 11.98 -2.32
CA THR A 194 14.42 12.09 -0.92
C THR A 194 15.28 11.16 -0.06
N VAL A 195 15.29 9.86 -0.36
CA VAL A 195 16.04 8.87 0.42
C VAL A 195 17.54 9.14 0.40
N ILE A 196 18.13 9.47 -0.76
CA ILE A 196 19.56 9.80 -0.84
C ILE A 196 19.89 11.06 -0.03
N SER A 197 19.00 12.05 0.01
CA SER A 197 19.20 13.28 0.77
C SER A 197 18.96 13.13 2.28
N SER A 198 18.29 12.05 2.71
CA SER A 198 17.97 11.81 4.13
C SER A 198 19.17 11.38 4.97
N SER A 199 20.25 10.85 4.36
CA SER A 199 21.47 10.47 5.07
C SER A 199 22.70 10.69 4.21
N GLU A 200 23.69 11.41 4.75
CA GLU A 200 25.00 11.56 4.10
C GLU A 200 25.92 10.34 4.35
N GLU A 201 25.58 9.48 5.31
CA GLU A 201 26.39 8.31 5.69
C GLU A 201 26.02 7.06 4.90
N LEU A 202 24.73 6.85 4.62
CA LEU A 202 24.25 5.67 3.92
C LEU A 202 24.55 5.76 2.42
N VAL A 203 25.29 4.77 1.91
CA VAL A 203 25.54 4.62 0.47
C VAL A 203 24.75 3.43 -0.06
N LEU A 204 23.65 3.69 -0.76
CA LEU A 204 22.84 2.65 -1.38
C LEU A 204 23.55 2.02 -2.60
N PRO A 205 23.63 0.69 -2.69
CA PRO A 205 24.22 0.01 -3.84
C PRO A 205 23.29 0.07 -5.04
N ALA A 206 23.88 0.14 -6.24
CA ALA A 206 23.13 0.26 -7.50
C ALA A 206 22.13 -0.89 -7.72
N GLU A 207 22.47 -2.11 -7.29
CA GLU A 207 21.56 -3.27 -7.36
C GLU A 207 20.29 -3.05 -6.53
N LEU A 208 20.41 -2.52 -5.31
CA LEU A 208 19.27 -2.28 -4.44
C LEU A 208 18.38 -1.16 -4.97
N ILE A 209 18.97 -0.06 -5.47
CA ILE A 209 18.21 1.01 -6.12
C ILE A 209 17.43 0.42 -7.32
N ASN A 210 18.09 -0.33 -8.20
CA ASN A 210 17.44 -0.93 -9.36
C ASN A 210 16.39 -1.99 -8.99
N PHE A 211 16.56 -2.69 -7.87
CA PHE A 211 15.52 -3.57 -7.35
C PHE A 211 14.24 -2.78 -7.04
N TYR A 212 14.36 -1.63 -6.38
CA TYR A 212 13.21 -0.77 -6.08
C TYR A 212 12.68 0.01 -7.29
N LYS A 213 13.47 0.21 -8.35
CA LYS A 213 12.95 0.68 -9.66
C LYS A 213 12.00 -0.35 -10.31
N GLY A 214 12.22 -1.65 -10.09
CA GLY A 214 11.37 -2.72 -10.62
C GLY A 214 10.05 -2.90 -9.87
N GLY A 215 10.01 -2.53 -8.59
CA GLY A 215 8.83 -2.59 -7.74
C GLY A 215 9.15 -2.13 -6.32
N ASN A 216 8.15 -1.59 -5.64
CA ASN A 216 8.24 -1.21 -4.22
C ASN A 216 7.02 -1.78 -3.49
N VAL A 217 6.92 -1.56 -2.18
CA VAL A 217 5.76 -1.98 -1.37
C VAL A 217 5.29 -0.85 -0.47
N TYR A 218 4.01 -0.84 -0.14
CA TYR A 218 3.51 -0.01 0.96
C TYR A 218 3.79 -0.72 2.28
N TRP A 219 4.21 0.04 3.29
CA TRP A 219 4.33 -0.51 4.63
C TRP A 219 2.96 -0.94 5.16
N ASN A 220 2.89 -2.07 5.86
CA ASN A 220 1.67 -2.53 6.49
C ASN A 220 1.94 -2.84 7.97
N ALA A 221 1.14 -2.30 8.88
CA ALA A 221 1.35 -2.49 10.31
C ALA A 221 1.16 -3.92 10.82
N VAL A 222 0.61 -4.84 10.02
CA VAL A 222 0.27 -6.21 10.44
C VAL A 222 1.08 -7.28 9.71
N THR A 223 1.08 -7.30 8.38
CA THR A 223 1.88 -8.23 7.56
C THR A 223 1.90 -7.81 6.08
N SER A 224 2.76 -8.44 5.27
CA SER A 224 2.91 -8.22 3.82
C SER A 224 2.95 -9.58 3.08
N VAL A 225 2.37 -9.66 1.88
CA VAL A 225 2.59 -10.84 1.01
C VAL A 225 4.00 -10.86 0.42
N PHE A 226 4.62 -9.68 0.29
CA PHE A 226 5.99 -9.51 -0.17
C PHE A 226 6.91 -9.51 1.04
N GLY A 227 7.50 -10.68 1.30
CA GLY A 227 8.40 -10.95 2.41
C GLY A 227 9.11 -12.28 2.21
N PHE A 228 10.08 -12.55 3.07
CA PHE A 228 11.01 -13.67 3.01
C PHE A 228 10.83 -14.60 4.20
N ASN A 229 10.87 -15.91 3.95
CA ASN A 229 10.97 -16.93 4.98
C ASN A 229 12.43 -17.38 5.10
N VAL A 230 13.03 -17.10 6.27
CA VAL A 230 14.41 -17.46 6.56
C VAL A 230 14.44 -18.11 7.94
N ASN A 231 14.99 -19.32 8.01
CA ASN A 231 15.15 -20.07 9.27
C ASN A 231 13.88 -20.20 10.12
N GLY A 232 12.71 -20.23 9.48
CA GLY A 232 11.40 -20.35 10.15
C GLY A 232 10.80 -19.01 10.62
N TRP A 233 11.45 -17.89 10.32
CA TRP A 233 10.97 -16.54 10.58
C TRP A 233 10.51 -15.86 9.29
N ILE A 234 9.58 -14.91 9.43
CA ILE A 234 9.05 -14.11 8.34
C ILE A 234 9.62 -12.70 8.45
N TYR A 235 10.17 -12.21 7.34
CA TYR A 235 10.72 -10.87 7.19
C TYR A 235 9.96 -10.13 6.09
N ASP A 236 9.21 -9.10 6.42
CA ASP A 236 8.48 -8.32 5.44
C ASP A 236 9.42 -7.38 4.68
N LEU A 237 9.28 -7.31 3.36
CA LEU A 237 10.06 -6.40 2.53
C LEU A 237 9.83 -4.96 2.97
N LEU A 238 10.91 -4.21 3.20
CA LEU A 238 10.82 -2.80 3.55
C LEU A 238 10.45 -1.96 2.32
N PRO A 239 9.59 -0.94 2.46
CA PRO A 239 9.47 0.11 1.46
C PRO A 239 10.79 0.84 1.28
N PHE A 240 11.08 1.30 0.05
CA PHE A 240 12.29 2.05 -0.24
C PHE A 240 12.49 3.27 0.67
N GLU A 241 11.42 4.01 0.93
CA GLU A 241 11.39 5.19 1.79
C GLU A 241 11.74 4.91 3.26
N LYS A 242 11.68 3.65 3.70
CA LYS A 242 11.97 3.24 5.08
C LYS A 242 13.45 2.85 5.28
N ILE A 243 14.20 2.58 4.22
CA ILE A 243 15.56 2.02 4.33
C ILE A 243 16.47 2.87 5.21
N VAL A 244 16.39 4.22 5.11
CA VAL A 244 17.24 5.11 5.91
C VAL A 244 16.88 5.06 7.39
N GLU A 245 15.59 5.14 7.72
CA GLU A 245 15.09 5.07 9.11
C GLU A 245 15.51 3.75 9.76
N GLU A 246 15.27 2.63 9.07
CA GLU A 246 15.62 1.30 9.58
C GLU A 246 17.15 1.11 9.67
N TRP A 247 17.92 1.71 8.74
CA TRP A 247 19.38 1.67 8.81
C TRP A 247 19.91 2.46 10.00
N GLU A 248 19.32 3.63 10.28
CA GLU A 248 19.63 4.42 11.46
C GLU A 248 19.28 3.66 12.74
N ASP A 249 18.16 2.95 12.79
CA ASP A 249 17.77 2.13 13.94
C ASP A 249 18.74 0.95 14.15
N VAL A 250 19.10 0.23 13.07
CA VAL A 250 20.08 -0.87 13.13
C VAL A 250 21.45 -0.37 13.62
N ASN A 251 21.89 0.79 13.14
CA ASN A 251 23.19 1.37 13.50
C ASN A 251 23.15 2.19 14.80
N GLY A 252 21.98 2.61 15.27
CA GLY A 252 21.79 3.32 16.54
C GLY A 252 22.04 2.43 17.76
N VAL A 253 22.07 1.11 17.56
CA VAL A 253 22.51 0.12 18.57
C VAL A 253 24.04 0.08 18.71
N ILE A 254 24.80 0.70 17.79
CA ILE A 254 26.25 0.82 17.92
C ILE A 254 26.54 1.82 19.05
N ASP A 255 26.88 1.31 20.23
CA ASP A 255 27.62 2.10 21.21
C ASP A 255 29.08 2.15 20.75
N GLU A 256 29.51 3.30 20.21
CA GLU A 256 30.88 3.52 19.73
C GLU A 256 31.95 3.30 20.84
N GLU A 257 31.54 3.29 22.12
CA GLU A 257 32.42 3.03 23.25
C GLU A 257 32.39 1.56 23.74
N GLU A 258 31.43 0.74 23.29
CA GLU A 258 31.29 -0.66 23.72
C GLU A 258 31.96 -1.63 22.74
N GLU A 259 33.19 -2.05 23.06
CA GLU A 259 33.88 -3.09 22.29
C GLU A 259 33.13 -4.43 22.37
N VAL A 260 32.63 -4.91 21.23
CA VAL A 260 32.11 -6.28 21.12
C VAL A 260 33.29 -7.25 21.23
N LYS A 261 33.24 -8.12 22.24
CA LYS A 261 34.31 -9.09 22.53
C LYS A 261 34.65 -9.92 21.28
N GLU A 262 35.93 -10.03 20.96
CA GLU A 262 36.43 -10.83 19.82
C GLU A 262 35.89 -12.27 19.80
N GLU A 263 35.68 -12.87 20.98
CA GLU A 263 35.11 -14.23 21.10
C GLU A 263 33.67 -14.34 20.59
N LEU A 264 32.90 -13.25 20.60
CA LEU A 264 31.55 -13.19 20.03
C LEU A 264 31.63 -13.04 18.51
N ILE A 265 32.47 -12.11 18.04
CA ILE A 265 32.70 -11.90 16.61
C ILE A 265 33.22 -13.18 15.94
N ALA A 266 34.07 -13.96 16.62
CA ALA A 266 34.58 -15.24 16.14
C ALA A 266 33.51 -16.32 15.90
N LYS A 267 32.28 -16.13 16.40
CA LYS A 267 31.15 -17.02 16.16
C LYS A 267 30.29 -16.60 14.97
N PHE A 268 30.48 -15.39 14.46
CA PHE A 268 29.78 -14.92 13.26
C PHE A 268 30.26 -15.68 12.03
N ASP A 269 29.44 -15.66 10.98
CA ASP A 269 29.82 -16.25 9.70
C ASP A 269 31.12 -15.62 9.19
N LYS A 270 32.07 -16.45 8.76
CA LYS A 270 33.40 -16.03 8.28
C LYS A 270 33.32 -15.17 7.01
N LYS A 271 32.21 -15.25 6.28
CA LYS A 271 31.92 -14.40 5.13
C LYS A 271 31.68 -12.94 5.50
N LEU A 272 31.46 -12.64 6.77
CA LEU A 272 31.19 -11.30 7.28
C LEU A 272 32.48 -10.59 7.68
N LYS A 273 32.51 -9.29 7.45
CA LYS A 273 33.51 -8.39 8.02
C LYS A 273 32.83 -7.56 9.10
N CYS A 274 33.16 -7.87 10.36
CA CYS A 274 32.57 -7.22 11.52
C CYS A 274 33.66 -6.64 12.41
N ASP A 275 33.51 -5.38 12.76
CA ASP A 275 34.23 -4.67 13.82
C ASP A 275 33.36 -4.41 15.05
N GLY A 276 32.07 -4.76 15.00
CA GLY A 276 31.11 -4.62 16.10
C GLY A 276 29.88 -5.52 15.98
N TYR A 277 28.78 -5.10 16.61
CA TYR A 277 27.49 -5.82 16.63
C TYR A 277 26.81 -5.81 15.26
N VAL A 278 26.99 -4.70 14.54
CA VAL A 278 26.56 -4.43 13.17
C VAL A 278 27.67 -3.68 12.44
N ASN A 279 27.56 -3.57 11.11
CA ASN A 279 28.45 -2.78 10.26
C ASN A 279 27.61 -1.74 9.52
N LYS A 280 28.05 -0.48 9.48
CA LYS A 280 27.40 0.62 8.74
C LYS A 280 27.15 0.32 7.26
N ARG A 281 27.85 -0.67 6.71
CA ARG A 281 27.73 -1.14 5.32
C ARG A 281 26.72 -2.27 5.12
N TRP A 282 25.97 -2.64 6.16
CA TRP A 282 24.85 -3.56 6.11
C TRP A 282 23.55 -2.77 6.04
N ILE A 283 22.78 -2.97 4.98
CA ILE A 283 21.62 -2.13 4.64
C ILE A 283 20.35 -2.97 4.80
N PRO A 284 19.40 -2.58 5.67
CA PRO A 284 18.19 -3.36 5.86
C PRO A 284 17.33 -3.36 4.59
N ILE A 285 16.84 -4.55 4.25
CA ILE A 285 15.93 -4.77 3.11
C ILE A 285 14.61 -5.40 3.54
N ALA A 286 14.57 -6.06 4.71
CA ALA A 286 13.35 -6.65 5.25
C ALA A 286 13.39 -6.66 6.79
N GLU A 287 12.22 -6.59 7.42
CA GLU A 287 12.07 -6.53 8.88
C GLU A 287 11.25 -7.70 9.44
N GLY A 288 11.65 -8.23 10.59
CA GLY A 288 10.90 -9.21 11.39
C GLY A 288 9.94 -8.56 12.40
N ARG A 289 9.93 -7.22 12.50
CA ARG A 289 9.10 -6.38 13.39
C ARG A 289 9.36 -6.55 14.90
N ASN A 290 10.47 -7.20 15.25
CA ASN A 290 10.95 -7.47 16.61
C ASN A 290 12.42 -7.04 16.80
N GLY A 291 12.93 -6.20 15.88
CA GLY A 291 14.34 -5.82 15.78
C GLY A 291 15.19 -6.80 14.96
N ASP A 292 14.59 -7.86 14.41
CA ASP A 292 15.26 -8.74 13.46
C ASP A 292 15.19 -8.16 12.04
N TYR A 293 16.25 -8.33 11.26
CA TYR A 293 16.34 -7.81 9.89
C TYR A 293 17.01 -8.79 8.95
N LEU A 294 16.65 -8.70 7.67
CA LEU A 294 17.54 -9.11 6.58
C LEU A 294 18.30 -7.90 6.07
N LEU A 295 19.62 -8.01 6.00
CA LEU A 295 20.53 -6.93 5.62
C LEU A 295 21.29 -7.30 4.34
N TYR A 296 21.38 -6.35 3.41
CA TYR A 296 22.24 -6.41 2.24
C TYR A 296 23.66 -5.98 2.62
N ASP A 297 24.64 -6.86 2.41
CA ASP A 297 26.04 -6.62 2.78
C ASP A 297 26.85 -5.99 1.64
N THR A 298 27.31 -4.75 1.85
CA THR A 298 28.20 -4.05 0.91
C THR A 298 29.68 -4.11 1.29
N ASP A 299 30.05 -4.82 2.35
CA ASP A 299 31.44 -4.96 2.82
C ASP A 299 31.69 -6.35 3.42
N PRO A 300 31.57 -7.41 2.60
CA PRO A 300 31.86 -8.77 3.05
C PRO A 300 33.35 -8.95 3.36
N SER A 301 33.69 -10.07 4.01
CA SER A 301 35.08 -10.52 4.10
C SER A 301 35.61 -11.03 2.76
N GLU A 302 36.90 -11.35 2.69
CA GLU A 302 37.53 -11.96 1.50
C GLU A 302 36.88 -13.30 1.07
N SER A 303 36.15 -13.96 1.98
CA SER A 303 35.45 -15.21 1.69
C SER A 303 33.97 -15.05 1.38
N GLY A 304 33.43 -13.84 1.55
CA GLY A 304 32.04 -13.51 1.26
C GLY A 304 31.83 -12.96 -0.15
N TYR A 305 30.59 -12.56 -0.42
CA TYR A 305 30.16 -12.01 -1.71
C TYR A 305 29.53 -10.64 -1.50
N TYR A 306 29.88 -9.67 -2.35
CA TYR A 306 29.23 -8.37 -2.31
C TYR A 306 27.75 -8.55 -2.65
N GLY A 307 26.86 -8.04 -1.80
CA GLY A 307 25.41 -8.24 -1.92
C GLY A 307 24.87 -9.52 -1.32
N GLN A 308 25.69 -10.27 -0.57
CA GLN A 308 25.17 -11.37 0.26
C GLN A 308 24.16 -10.84 1.29
N ILE A 309 23.23 -11.70 1.69
CA ILE A 309 22.16 -11.36 2.63
C ILE A 309 22.49 -11.93 4.01
N ILE A 310 22.44 -11.06 5.01
CA ILE A 310 22.70 -11.37 6.41
C ILE A 310 21.36 -11.43 7.13
N GLU A 311 21.14 -12.49 7.91
CA GLU A 311 20.10 -12.49 8.92
C GLU A 311 20.66 -11.92 10.22
N LEU A 312 20.11 -10.78 10.64
CA LEU A 312 20.32 -10.20 11.95
C LEU A 312 19.14 -10.57 12.83
N GLN A 313 19.38 -11.35 13.88
CA GLN A 313 18.41 -11.59 14.94
C GLN A 313 18.82 -10.78 16.16
N ASN A 314 17.90 -9.99 16.70
CA ASN A 314 18.11 -9.10 17.83
C ASN A 314 18.37 -9.88 19.13
N GLU A 315 17.65 -10.98 19.34
CA GLU A 315 17.79 -11.81 20.53
C GLU A 315 18.88 -12.88 20.40
N SER A 316 19.51 -12.97 19.23
CA SER A 316 20.53 -13.97 18.92
C SER A 316 21.86 -13.28 18.61
N TRP A 317 22.90 -13.64 19.34
CA TRP A 317 24.28 -13.21 19.06
C TRP A 317 24.86 -13.93 17.84
N GLN A 318 24.04 -14.24 16.83
CA GLN A 318 24.46 -14.86 15.58
C GLN A 318 24.26 -13.88 14.43
N ARG A 319 25.20 -13.93 13.47
CA ARG A 319 25.13 -13.22 12.20
C ARG A 319 25.46 -14.24 11.13
N ASN A 320 24.44 -14.63 10.37
CA ASN A 320 24.52 -15.72 9.41
C ASN A 320 24.31 -15.16 8.01
N VAL A 321 25.13 -15.59 7.05
CA VAL A 321 24.84 -15.32 5.64
C VAL A 321 23.83 -16.36 5.16
N VAL A 322 22.64 -15.89 4.78
CA VAL A 322 21.50 -16.75 4.40
C VAL A 322 21.30 -16.85 2.89
N ALA A 323 21.89 -15.93 2.12
CA ALA A 323 21.98 -16.01 0.67
C ALA A 323 23.25 -15.30 0.18
N ASN A 324 23.82 -15.72 -0.95
CA ASN A 324 25.02 -15.06 -1.51
C ASN A 324 24.66 -13.85 -2.40
N SER A 325 23.38 -13.60 -2.66
CA SER A 325 22.89 -12.44 -3.42
C SER A 325 21.41 -12.18 -3.11
N LEU A 326 20.93 -10.96 -3.42
CA LEU A 326 19.50 -10.64 -3.40
C LEU A 326 18.67 -11.55 -4.32
N LYS A 327 19.23 -11.85 -5.50
CA LYS A 327 18.62 -12.78 -6.46
C LYS A 327 18.38 -14.17 -5.85
N GLU A 328 19.40 -14.75 -5.22
CA GLU A 328 19.31 -16.07 -4.61
C GLU A 328 18.26 -16.10 -3.48
N LEU A 329 18.17 -15.02 -2.68
CA LEU A 329 17.14 -14.89 -1.65
C LEU A 329 15.74 -14.93 -2.26
N ILE A 330 15.46 -14.10 -3.27
CA ILE A 330 14.12 -14.01 -3.87
C ILE A 330 13.76 -15.30 -4.62
N GLU A 331 14.71 -15.92 -5.34
CA GLU A 331 14.46 -17.21 -6.01
C GLU A 331 14.15 -18.33 -5.00
N SER A 332 14.82 -18.32 -3.84
CA SER A 332 14.52 -19.24 -2.74
C SER A 332 13.13 -19.00 -2.16
N GLU A 333 12.73 -17.73 -2.00
CA GLU A 333 11.41 -17.35 -1.51
C GLU A 333 10.28 -17.75 -2.48
N ILE A 334 10.50 -17.60 -3.78
CA ILE A 334 9.56 -18.05 -4.81
C ILE A 334 9.36 -19.57 -4.71
N LEU A 335 10.44 -20.33 -4.54
CA LEU A 335 10.37 -21.78 -4.36
C LEU A 335 9.66 -22.17 -3.06
N TYR A 336 9.96 -21.47 -1.96
CA TYR A 336 9.30 -21.66 -0.68
C TYR A 336 7.80 -21.42 -0.78
N THR A 337 7.41 -20.30 -1.39
CA THR A 337 5.99 -19.92 -1.60
C THR A 337 5.22 -21.01 -2.35
N LYS A 338 5.80 -21.57 -3.43
CA LYS A 338 5.15 -22.65 -4.21
C LYS A 338 4.95 -23.94 -3.43
N THR A 339 5.76 -24.18 -2.40
CA THR A 339 5.76 -25.43 -1.64
C THR A 339 4.96 -25.32 -0.34
N ASN A 340 4.91 -24.12 0.26
CA ASN A 340 4.38 -23.87 1.59
C ASN A 340 3.33 -22.75 1.60
N SER A 341 2.61 -22.54 0.49
CA SER A 341 1.65 -21.44 0.33
C SER A 341 0.54 -21.46 1.40
N GLU A 342 0.07 -22.65 1.80
CA GLU A 342 -0.98 -22.81 2.82
C GLU A 342 -0.52 -22.21 4.16
N GLU A 343 0.66 -22.60 4.66
CA GLU A 343 1.19 -22.08 5.92
C GLU A 343 1.61 -20.60 5.79
N LYS A 344 2.27 -20.25 4.69
CA LYS A 344 2.78 -18.88 4.46
C LYS A 344 1.64 -17.85 4.44
N PHE A 345 0.54 -18.18 3.79
CA PHE A 345 -0.55 -17.23 3.55
C PHE A 345 -1.79 -17.48 4.42
N ASP A 346 -1.77 -18.43 5.37
CA ASP A 346 -2.94 -18.77 6.21
C ASP A 346 -3.59 -17.53 6.83
N PHE A 347 -2.82 -16.78 7.61
CA PHE A 347 -3.28 -15.53 8.24
C PHE A 347 -3.74 -14.49 7.20
N ILE A 348 -3.02 -14.37 6.08
CA ILE A 348 -3.30 -13.40 5.02
C ILE A 348 -4.61 -13.72 4.31
N LEU A 349 -4.92 -14.99 4.09
CA LEU A 349 -6.15 -15.43 3.44
C LEU A 349 -7.32 -15.34 4.41
N GLU A 350 -7.15 -15.77 5.65
CA GLU A 350 -8.20 -15.68 6.68
C GLU A 350 -8.61 -14.24 7.01
N ASN A 351 -7.67 -13.30 6.96
CA ASN A 351 -7.90 -11.93 7.41
C ASN A 351 -7.91 -10.92 6.26
N GLY A 352 -7.48 -11.29 5.06
CA GLY A 352 -7.25 -10.36 3.96
C GLY A 352 -8.33 -10.33 2.89
N GLU A 353 -9.42 -11.09 3.06
CA GLU A 353 -10.58 -10.99 2.19
C GLU A 353 -11.16 -9.57 2.15
N PHE A 354 -11.74 -9.29 0.98
CA PHE A 354 -12.33 -8.03 0.57
C PHE A 354 -13.84 -8.21 0.33
#